data_AF-A0A941FB15-F1
#
_entry.id   AF-A0A941FB15-F1
#
_cell.length_a   1.000
_cell.length_b   1.000
_cell.length_c   1.000
_cell.angle_alpha   90.00
_cell.angle_beta   90.00
_cell.angle_gamma   90.00
#
_symmetry.space_group_name_H-M   'P 1'
#
loop_
_entity.id
_entity.type
_entity.pdbx_description
1 polymer ?
#
loop_
_entity_poly.entity_id
_entity_poly.type
_entity_poly.pdbx_seq_one_letter_code
_entity_poly.pdbx_strand_id
1 'polypeptide(L)'
;MPGLKVRGSQIPDGDIDSKVRTSLAARAYVPDVTVVNSDNLATFFPDENEFLDLRELGAESVRDQYLDWKWKSCFTPSGRMIGFPLDAGPTALYYRRDLFREAGLAYEPADVAEELPTWEKFIAAGRALRTKASGKPYLVSNIGNVFQQVLLQSPKQFVFGIFWMRQYAQNSLPDELLDAGRIDGAGFFRLYRTVALPLFRPALAFLGIFTFIGLWNDYIWPLIVMIDPDKVTLQVALANLNMLYNTDYSLVMAGALMSVIPLIVVFLIGARHFLRDLAAGAMKM
;
A
#
# COMPACT_ATOMS: atom_id res chain seq x y z
N MET A 1 -10.79 40.56 6.76
CA MET A 1 -9.92 40.77 7.95
C MET A 1 -8.75 41.67 7.56
N PRO A 2 -8.76 42.99 7.86
CA PRO A 2 -7.65 43.88 7.56
C PRO A 2 -6.60 43.85 8.68
N GLY A 3 -5.34 43.53 8.37
CA GLY A 3 -4.21 43.60 9.33
C GLY A 3 -3.31 42.37 9.44
N LEU A 4 -3.65 41.24 8.79
CA LEU A 4 -2.83 40.02 8.85
C LEU A 4 -1.57 40.16 7.97
N LYS A 5 -0.37 40.06 8.57
CA LYS A 5 0.89 39.96 7.83
C LYS A 5 1.23 38.48 7.65
N VAL A 6 1.06 37.96 6.43
CA VAL A 6 1.43 36.58 6.09
C VAL A 6 2.88 36.55 5.62
N ARG A 7 3.72 35.70 6.23
CA ARG A 7 5.06 35.39 5.73
C ARG A 7 5.01 34.02 5.05
N GLY A 8 5.02 34.01 3.72
CA GLY A 8 5.08 32.78 2.94
C GLY A 8 6.52 32.29 2.77
N SER A 9 6.71 30.97 2.80
CA SER A 9 7.94 30.30 2.37
C SER A 9 7.59 29.27 1.30
N GLN A 10 8.40 29.20 0.23
CA GLN A 10 8.23 28.19 -0.79
C GLN A 10 8.93 26.90 -0.33
N ILE A 11 8.17 25.82 -0.19
CA ILE A 11 8.70 24.50 0.15
C ILE A 11 8.54 23.62 -1.10
N PRO A 12 9.59 22.92 -1.56
CA PRO A 12 9.47 21.97 -2.67
C PRO A 12 8.40 20.91 -2.40
N ASP A 13 7.64 20.55 -3.43
CA ASP A 13 6.61 19.50 -3.35
C ASP A 13 7.22 18.16 -2.90
N GLY A 14 6.56 17.50 -1.94
CA GLY A 14 7.02 16.25 -1.32
C GLY A 14 7.78 16.42 0.00
N ASP A 15 8.24 17.62 0.33
CA ASP A 15 9.02 17.89 1.56
C ASP A 15 8.20 18.53 2.70
N ILE A 16 6.97 18.96 2.43
CA ILE A 16 6.12 19.68 3.39
C ILE A 16 5.89 18.86 4.66
N ASP A 17 5.45 17.61 4.54
CA ASP A 17 5.07 16.80 5.70
C ASP A 17 6.29 16.53 6.60
N SER A 18 7.44 16.24 6.00
CA SER A 18 8.71 16.03 6.71
C SER A 18 9.18 17.29 7.44
N LYS A 19 9.06 18.47 6.81
CA LYS A 19 9.45 19.74 7.43
C LYS A 19 8.52 20.12 8.58
N VAL A 20 7.21 19.97 8.41
CA VAL A 20 6.24 20.27 9.48
C VAL A 20 6.49 19.35 10.68
N ARG A 21 6.66 18.03 10.48
CA ARG A 21 7.01 17.11 11.57
C ARG A 21 8.33 17.48 12.25
N THR A 22 9.34 17.87 11.48
CA THR A 22 10.63 18.31 12.05
C THR A 22 10.46 19.56 12.91
N SER A 23 9.69 20.54 12.46
CA SER A 23 9.40 21.77 13.21
C SER A 23 8.60 21.48 14.49
N LEU A 24 7.62 20.57 14.43
CA LEU A 24 6.84 20.13 15.58
C LEU A 24 7.72 19.42 16.61
N ALA A 25 8.53 18.44 16.18
CA ALA A 25 9.46 17.73 17.04
C ALA A 25 10.51 18.65 17.68
N ALA A 26 11.03 19.63 16.93
CA ALA A 26 11.98 20.61 17.43
C ALA A 26 11.34 21.73 18.26
N ARG A 27 10.01 21.84 18.27
CA ARG A 27 9.23 22.97 18.84
C ARG A 27 9.75 24.34 18.40
N ALA A 28 10.26 24.42 17.18
CA ALA A 28 10.90 25.61 16.62
C ALA A 28 10.43 25.81 15.18
N TYR A 29 10.11 27.06 14.83
CA TYR A 29 9.62 27.43 13.50
C TYR A 29 8.34 26.67 13.10
N VAL A 30 7.47 26.36 14.06
CA VAL A 30 6.16 25.73 13.82
C VAL A 30 5.28 26.74 13.07
N PRO A 31 4.70 26.38 11.91
CA PRO A 31 3.81 27.26 11.17
C PRO A 31 2.50 27.48 11.92
N ASP A 32 2.00 28.72 11.93
CA ASP A 32 0.70 29.06 12.54
C ASP A 32 -0.48 28.39 11.79
N VAL A 33 -0.32 28.16 10.49
CA VAL A 33 -1.28 27.46 9.63
C VAL A 33 -0.50 26.58 8.66
N THR A 34 -0.86 25.31 8.58
CA THR A 34 -0.26 24.36 7.64
C THR A 34 -1.32 23.42 7.06
N VAL A 35 -1.01 22.86 5.89
CA VAL A 35 -1.83 21.82 5.26
C VAL A 35 -1.00 20.55 5.24
N VAL A 36 -1.61 19.47 5.69
CA VAL A 36 -1.02 18.13 5.72
C VAL A 36 -1.72 17.27 4.69
N ASN A 37 -0.95 16.50 3.92
CA ASN A 37 -1.55 15.59 2.96
C ASN A 37 -2.37 14.51 3.68
N SER A 38 -3.56 14.19 3.18
CA SER A 38 -4.43 13.20 3.82
C SER A 38 -3.75 11.83 3.96
N ASP A 39 -2.86 11.49 3.04
CA ASP A 39 -2.15 10.21 3.02
C ASP A 39 -1.09 10.10 4.14
N ASN A 40 -0.67 11.24 4.69
CA ASN A 40 0.34 11.32 5.74
C ASN A 40 -0.23 11.79 7.09
N LEU A 41 -1.55 12.00 7.19
CA LEU A 41 -2.18 12.53 8.41
C LEU A 41 -1.82 11.73 9.67
N ALA A 42 -1.78 10.41 9.54
CA ALA A 42 -1.49 9.53 10.67
C ALA A 42 -0.07 9.74 11.25
N THR A 43 0.87 10.25 10.46
CA THR A 43 2.23 10.57 10.93
C THR A 43 2.27 11.77 11.88
N PHE A 44 1.17 12.51 12.02
CA PHE A 44 1.02 13.66 12.93
C PHE A 44 0.22 13.32 14.19
N PHE A 45 -0.28 12.10 14.33
CA PHE A 45 -1.03 11.67 15.51
C PHE A 45 -0.24 11.78 16.83
N PRO A 46 1.08 11.51 16.87
CA PRO A 46 1.87 11.73 18.09
C PRO A 46 1.84 13.19 18.59
N ASP A 47 1.68 14.14 17.66
CA ASP A 47 1.64 15.57 17.93
C ASP A 47 0.21 16.13 17.91
N GLU A 48 -0.83 15.30 18.09
CA GLU A 48 -2.23 15.71 17.94
C GLU A 48 -2.62 16.93 18.78
N ASN A 49 -1.96 17.12 19.93
CA ASN A 49 -2.19 18.24 20.86
C ASN A 49 -1.75 19.61 20.30
N GLU A 50 -0.91 19.61 19.27
CA GLU A 50 -0.47 20.83 18.58
C GLU A 50 -1.48 21.28 17.50
N PHE A 51 -2.48 20.45 17.19
CA PHE A 51 -3.53 20.74 16.22
C PHE A 51 -4.84 21.14 16.90
N LEU A 52 -5.61 22.00 16.24
CA LEU A 52 -7.00 22.28 16.61
C LEU A 52 -7.89 21.07 16.26
N ASP A 53 -8.87 20.77 17.11
CA ASP A 53 -9.91 19.80 16.76
C ASP A 53 -10.93 20.49 15.85
N LEU A 54 -10.98 20.09 14.59
CA LEU A 54 -11.83 20.73 13.59
C LEU A 54 -13.33 20.58 13.88
N ARG A 55 -13.73 19.65 14.75
CA ARG A 55 -15.12 19.55 15.21
C ARG A 55 -15.54 20.79 16.00
N GLU A 56 -14.63 21.38 16.77
CA GLU A 56 -14.87 22.62 17.51
C GLU A 56 -15.06 23.81 16.56
N LEU A 57 -14.54 23.71 15.34
CA LEU A 57 -14.69 24.70 14.27
C LEU A 57 -15.90 24.41 13.35
N GLY A 58 -16.73 23.42 13.69
CA GLY A 58 -17.97 23.12 12.99
C GLY A 58 -17.85 22.12 11.84
N ALA A 59 -16.76 21.34 11.76
CA ALA A 59 -16.59 20.31 10.73
C ALA A 59 -17.81 19.38 10.60
N GLU A 60 -18.47 19.02 11.70
CA GLU A 60 -19.66 18.15 11.71
C GLU A 60 -20.80 18.64 10.82
N SER A 61 -20.93 19.96 10.61
CA SER A 61 -21.99 20.55 9.77
C SER A 61 -21.91 20.15 8.29
N VAL A 62 -20.75 19.67 7.82
CA VAL A 62 -20.52 19.26 6.44
C VAL A 62 -20.23 17.77 6.30
N ARG A 63 -20.38 16.97 7.38
CA ARG A 63 -20.12 15.52 7.39
C ARG A 63 -20.82 14.79 6.24
N ASP A 64 -22.09 15.11 5.99
CA ASP A 64 -22.92 14.42 5.00
C ASP A 64 -22.48 14.67 3.55
N GLN A 65 -21.54 15.59 3.32
CA GLN A 65 -20.93 15.85 2.01
C GLN A 65 -19.78 14.89 1.68
N TYR A 66 -19.35 14.06 2.64
CA TYR A 66 -18.18 13.21 2.51
C TYR A 66 -18.50 11.73 2.72
N LEU A 67 -17.71 10.85 2.09
CA LEU A 67 -17.81 9.41 2.29
C LEU A 67 -17.36 9.02 3.70
N ASP A 68 -18.11 8.12 4.35
CA ASP A 68 -17.86 7.68 5.73
C ASP A 68 -16.42 7.22 5.97
N TRP A 69 -15.82 6.48 5.02
CA TRP A 69 -14.46 5.97 5.19
C TRP A 69 -13.41 7.09 5.14
N LYS A 70 -13.61 8.11 4.31
CA LYS A 70 -12.70 9.27 4.20
C LYS A 70 -12.88 10.19 5.41
N TRP A 71 -14.10 10.39 5.87
CA TRP A 71 -14.38 11.11 7.12
C TRP A 71 -13.65 10.47 8.30
N LYS A 72 -13.75 9.15 8.44
CA LYS A 72 -13.07 8.39 9.52
C LYS A 72 -11.54 8.50 9.45
N SER A 73 -10.94 8.64 8.26
CA SER A 73 -9.48 8.80 8.14
C SER A 73 -8.94 10.11 8.72
N CYS A 74 -9.80 11.07 9.04
CA CYS A 74 -9.43 12.36 9.60
C CYS A 74 -9.25 12.38 11.12
N PHE A 75 -9.54 11.26 11.79
CA PHE A 75 -9.54 11.15 13.24
C PHE A 75 -8.27 10.47 13.77
N THR A 76 -7.74 11.01 14.86
CA THR A 76 -6.68 10.38 15.63
C THR A 76 -7.20 9.21 16.46
N PRO A 77 -6.34 8.33 17.01
CA PRO A 77 -6.74 7.24 17.90
C PRO A 77 -7.44 7.72 19.18
N SER A 78 -7.15 8.95 19.64
CA SER A 78 -7.84 9.56 20.78
C SER A 78 -9.21 10.16 20.41
N GLY A 79 -9.55 10.15 19.12
CA GLY A 79 -10.83 10.61 18.60
C GLY A 79 -10.88 12.11 18.28
N ARG A 80 -9.74 12.80 18.16
CA ARG A 80 -9.68 14.20 17.73
C ARG A 80 -9.65 14.30 16.21
N MET A 81 -10.37 15.27 15.65
CA MET A 81 -10.37 15.49 14.19
C MET A 81 -9.32 16.52 13.82
N ILE A 82 -8.10 16.07 13.51
CA ILE A 82 -6.98 16.97 13.16
C ILE A 82 -6.76 17.11 11.65
N GLY A 83 -7.43 16.28 10.85
CA GLY A 83 -7.43 16.36 9.40
C GLY A 83 -8.80 16.74 8.85
N PHE A 84 -8.83 17.20 7.61
CA PHE A 84 -10.06 17.46 6.88
C PHE A 84 -10.03 16.70 5.54
N PRO A 85 -11.14 16.13 5.07
CA PRO A 85 -11.18 15.27 3.87
C PRO A 85 -11.11 16.08 2.56
N LEU A 86 -10.12 16.97 2.45
CA LEU A 86 -9.78 17.72 1.26
C LEU A 86 -8.75 16.91 0.46
N ASP A 87 -9.24 16.02 -0.40
CA ASP A 87 -8.41 15.36 -1.39
C ASP A 87 -8.55 16.12 -2.71
N ALA A 88 -7.55 16.93 -3.05
CA ALA A 88 -7.46 17.57 -4.36
C ALA A 88 -6.91 16.58 -5.41
N GLY A 89 -7.55 15.41 -5.51
CA GLY A 89 -7.32 14.47 -6.59
C GLY A 89 -7.75 15.07 -7.95
N PRO A 90 -7.56 14.33 -9.06
CA PRO A 90 -7.93 14.82 -10.38
C PRO A 90 -9.38 15.29 -10.40
N THR A 91 -9.57 16.60 -10.60
CA THR A 91 -10.89 17.27 -10.58
C THR A 91 -11.67 17.07 -11.87
N ALA A 92 -11.04 16.50 -12.88
CA ALA A 92 -11.64 16.19 -14.16
C ALA A 92 -11.08 14.86 -14.71
N LEU A 93 -11.97 14.06 -15.29
CA LEU A 93 -11.61 12.90 -16.08
C LEU A 93 -11.59 13.30 -17.56
N TYR A 94 -10.47 13.07 -18.23
CA TYR A 94 -10.33 13.26 -19.67
C TYR A 94 -10.40 11.91 -20.38
N TYR A 95 -11.14 11.85 -21.48
CA TYR A 95 -11.17 10.72 -22.39
C TYR A 95 -11.36 11.18 -23.84
N ARG A 96 -10.94 10.34 -24.78
CA ARG A 96 -11.02 10.60 -26.21
C ARG A 96 -12.38 10.20 -26.78
N ARG A 97 -13.28 11.17 -26.92
CA ARG A 97 -14.66 10.96 -27.41
C ARG A 97 -14.69 10.33 -28.80
N ASP A 98 -13.74 10.66 -29.65
CA ASP A 98 -13.59 10.10 -31.00
C ASP A 98 -13.39 8.57 -30.97
N LEU A 99 -12.53 8.09 -30.06
CA LEU A 99 -12.26 6.66 -29.89
C LEU A 99 -13.41 5.92 -29.22
N PHE A 100 -14.08 6.54 -28.25
CA PHE A 100 -15.26 5.94 -27.61
C PHE A 100 -16.38 5.78 -28.64
N ARG A 101 -16.62 6.79 -29.48
CA ARG A 101 -17.57 6.71 -30.59
C ARG A 101 -17.20 5.60 -31.57
N GLU A 102 -15.93 5.50 -31.96
CA GLU A 102 -15.46 4.43 -32.85
C GLU A 102 -15.64 3.04 -32.24
N ALA A 103 -15.43 2.91 -30.93
CA ALA A 103 -15.65 1.67 -30.19
C ALA A 103 -17.12 1.34 -29.93
N GLY A 104 -18.04 2.24 -30.28
CA GLY A 104 -19.48 2.09 -30.00
C GLY A 104 -19.83 2.18 -28.51
N LEU A 105 -19.06 2.97 -27.74
CA LEU A 105 -19.32 3.28 -26.34
C LEU A 105 -20.02 4.65 -26.23
N ALA A 106 -20.70 4.92 -25.12
CA ALA A 106 -21.10 6.29 -24.79
C ALA A 106 -19.89 7.23 -24.87
N TYR A 107 -20.08 8.45 -25.38
CA TYR A 107 -18.99 9.40 -25.56
C TYR A 107 -19.34 10.81 -25.08
N GLU A 108 -20.55 11.02 -24.56
CA GLU A 108 -20.91 12.22 -23.83
C GLU A 108 -20.67 12.00 -22.32
N PRO A 109 -20.18 13.01 -21.57
CA PRO A 109 -19.74 12.82 -20.18
C PRO A 109 -20.78 12.22 -19.24
N ALA A 110 -22.05 12.63 -19.37
CA ALA A 110 -23.14 12.11 -18.54
C ALA A 110 -23.37 10.62 -18.82
N ASP A 111 -23.50 10.26 -20.09
CA ASP A 111 -23.75 8.88 -20.53
C ASP A 111 -22.57 7.96 -20.16
N VAL A 112 -21.33 8.43 -20.27
CA VAL A 112 -20.13 7.68 -19.87
C VAL A 112 -20.12 7.39 -18.37
N ALA A 113 -20.53 8.36 -17.54
CA ALA A 113 -20.61 8.19 -16.10
C ALA A 113 -21.66 7.14 -15.71
N GLU A 114 -22.80 7.11 -16.41
CA GLU A 114 -23.85 6.10 -16.19
C GLU A 114 -23.49 4.71 -16.76
N GLU A 115 -22.72 4.67 -17.86
CA GLU A 115 -22.32 3.42 -18.50
C GLU A 115 -21.20 2.70 -17.74
N LEU A 116 -20.29 3.41 -17.06
CA LEU A 116 -19.09 2.82 -16.43
C LEU A 116 -19.05 2.85 -14.88
N PRO A 117 -20.14 2.63 -14.11
CA PRO A 117 -20.13 2.74 -12.65
C PRO A 117 -19.51 1.53 -11.92
N THR A 118 -19.09 0.48 -12.63
CA THR A 118 -18.58 -0.77 -12.03
C THR A 118 -17.31 -1.23 -12.73
N TRP A 119 -16.47 -1.99 -12.02
CA TRP A 119 -15.23 -2.52 -12.58
C TRP A 119 -15.47 -3.43 -13.78
N GLU A 120 -16.52 -4.23 -13.79
CA GLU A 120 -16.89 -5.09 -14.92
C GLU A 120 -17.17 -4.28 -16.18
N LYS A 121 -17.99 -3.23 -16.07
CA LYS A 121 -18.32 -2.36 -17.20
C LYS A 121 -17.11 -1.54 -17.65
N PHE A 122 -16.32 -1.03 -16.71
CA PHE A 122 -15.07 -0.33 -17.00
C PHE A 122 -14.09 -1.20 -17.81
N ILE A 123 -13.90 -2.47 -17.40
CA ILE A 123 -13.04 -3.43 -18.10
C ILE A 123 -13.62 -3.77 -19.47
N ALA A 124 -14.94 -3.94 -19.58
CA ALA A 124 -15.62 -4.20 -20.85
C ALA A 124 -15.43 -3.06 -21.86
N ALA A 125 -15.53 -1.81 -21.41
CA ALA A 125 -15.23 -0.63 -22.22
C ALA A 125 -13.77 -0.61 -22.70
N GLY A 126 -12.83 -0.96 -21.82
CA GLY A 126 -11.41 -1.12 -22.19
C GLY A 126 -11.20 -2.18 -23.27
N ARG A 127 -11.92 -3.32 -23.20
CA ARG A 127 -11.88 -4.36 -24.25
C ARG A 127 -12.51 -3.87 -25.56
N ALA A 128 -13.62 -3.16 -25.50
CA ALA A 128 -14.28 -2.58 -26.66
C ALA A 128 -13.36 -1.58 -27.38
N LEU A 129 -12.73 -0.66 -26.64
CA LEU A 129 -11.72 0.26 -27.19
C LEU A 129 -10.56 -0.48 -27.85
N ARG A 130 -10.04 -1.54 -27.22
CA ARG A 130 -8.92 -2.31 -27.75
C ARG A 130 -9.26 -3.07 -29.03
N THR A 131 -10.51 -3.49 -29.20
CA THR A 131 -10.95 -4.34 -30.31
C THR A 131 -11.56 -3.57 -31.46
N LYS A 132 -12.28 -2.48 -31.17
CA LYS A 132 -13.10 -1.76 -32.14
C LYS A 132 -12.53 -0.40 -32.55
N ALA A 133 -11.70 0.25 -31.71
CA ALA A 133 -11.15 1.56 -32.04
C ALA A 133 -9.78 1.49 -32.74
N SER A 134 -9.53 2.42 -33.64
CA SER A 134 -8.32 2.53 -34.43
C SER A 134 -7.11 2.82 -33.54
N GLY A 135 -6.00 2.17 -33.88
CA GLY A 135 -4.77 2.26 -33.08
C GLY A 135 -4.80 1.44 -31.78
N LYS A 136 -5.89 0.70 -31.51
CA LYS A 136 -6.04 -0.18 -30.35
C LYS A 136 -5.71 0.58 -29.04
N PRO A 137 -6.35 1.71 -28.75
CA PRO A 137 -6.02 2.54 -27.59
C PRO A 137 -6.16 1.77 -26.27
N TYR A 138 -5.44 2.21 -25.25
CA TYR A 138 -5.63 1.75 -23.89
C TYR A 138 -6.54 2.73 -23.14
N LEU A 139 -7.52 2.20 -22.41
CA LEU A 139 -8.38 3.01 -21.54
C LEU A 139 -7.59 3.64 -20.37
N VAL A 140 -6.55 2.95 -19.91
CA VAL A 140 -5.61 3.41 -18.88
C VAL A 140 -4.17 3.08 -19.30
N SER A 141 -3.21 3.92 -18.91
CA SER A 141 -1.78 3.70 -19.21
C SER A 141 -1.07 2.80 -18.21
N ASN A 142 -1.64 2.59 -17.02
CA ASN A 142 -1.03 1.80 -15.95
C ASN A 142 -2.04 0.80 -15.37
N ILE A 143 -1.86 -0.48 -15.71
CA ILE A 143 -2.72 -1.57 -15.21
C ILE A 143 -2.51 -1.83 -13.71
N GLY A 144 -1.32 -1.54 -13.18
CA GLY A 144 -1.02 -1.67 -11.75
C GLY A 144 -1.93 -0.77 -10.92
N ASN A 145 -2.18 0.45 -11.36
CA ASN A 145 -3.08 1.37 -10.68
C ASN A 145 -4.53 0.86 -10.68
N VAL A 146 -5.01 0.33 -11.82
CA VAL A 146 -6.35 -0.27 -11.89
C VAL A 146 -6.45 -1.48 -10.96
N PHE A 147 -5.45 -2.35 -10.95
CA PHE A 147 -5.42 -3.50 -10.04
C PHE A 147 -5.48 -3.05 -8.57
N GLN A 148 -4.66 -2.08 -8.17
CA GLN A 148 -4.69 -1.53 -6.80
C GLN A 148 -6.05 -0.92 -6.46
N GLN A 149 -6.65 -0.15 -7.36
CA GLN A 149 -7.97 0.46 -7.12
C GLN A 149 -9.09 -0.58 -7.02
N VAL A 150 -9.09 -1.61 -7.87
CA VAL A 150 -10.02 -2.75 -7.77
C VAL A 150 -9.87 -3.44 -6.42
N LEU A 151 -8.63 -3.65 -5.97
CA LEU A 151 -8.35 -4.27 -4.68
C LEU A 151 -8.81 -3.42 -3.50
N LEU A 152 -8.52 -2.11 -3.52
CA LEU A 152 -8.89 -1.18 -2.46
C LEU A 152 -10.41 -0.98 -2.35
N GLN A 153 -11.12 -1.00 -3.50
CA GLN A 153 -12.58 -0.88 -3.56
C GLN A 153 -13.30 -2.23 -3.39
N SER A 154 -12.55 -3.35 -3.36
CA SER A 154 -13.14 -4.67 -3.22
C SER A 154 -13.67 -4.86 -1.79
N PRO A 155 -14.88 -5.40 -1.61
CA PRO A 155 -15.39 -5.79 -0.30
C PRO A 155 -14.60 -6.98 0.30
N LYS A 156 -13.79 -7.67 -0.51
CA LYS A 156 -12.91 -8.76 -0.10
C LYS A 156 -11.46 -8.32 -0.24
N GLN A 157 -10.73 -8.30 0.87
CA GLN A 157 -9.30 -7.97 0.85
C GLN A 157 -8.49 -9.10 0.21
N PHE A 158 -7.61 -8.74 -0.72
CA PHE A 158 -6.70 -9.69 -1.33
C PHE A 158 -5.57 -10.03 -0.36
N VAL A 159 -5.54 -11.28 0.08
CA VAL A 159 -4.46 -11.82 0.91
C VAL A 159 -3.48 -12.53 0.00
N PHE A 160 -2.41 -11.84 -0.40
CA PHE A 160 -1.38 -12.34 -1.31
C PHE A 160 -0.90 -13.75 -0.95
N GLY A 161 -0.69 -14.02 0.35
CA GLY A 161 -0.25 -15.33 0.82
C GLY A 161 -1.19 -16.48 0.45
N ILE A 162 -2.51 -16.28 0.55
CA ILE A 162 -3.49 -17.32 0.19
C ILE A 162 -3.46 -17.57 -1.31
N PHE A 163 -3.45 -16.49 -2.11
CA PHE A 163 -3.38 -16.60 -3.57
C PHE A 163 -2.10 -17.32 -4.03
N TRP A 164 -0.95 -16.91 -3.49
CA TRP A 164 0.35 -17.51 -3.78
C TRP A 164 0.35 -19.01 -3.46
N MET A 165 -0.06 -19.38 -2.25
CA MET A 165 -0.08 -20.78 -1.82
C MET A 165 -1.04 -21.61 -2.66
N ARG A 166 -2.20 -21.06 -3.04
CA ARG A 166 -3.16 -21.74 -3.92
C ARG A 166 -2.57 -21.98 -5.31
N GLN A 167 -1.98 -20.97 -5.94
CA GLN A 167 -1.42 -21.14 -7.29
C GLN A 167 -0.24 -22.09 -7.31
N TYR A 168 0.62 -22.04 -6.29
CA TYR A 168 1.70 -23.00 -6.18
C TYR A 168 1.16 -24.42 -6.00
N ALA A 169 0.21 -24.63 -5.08
CA ALA A 169 -0.37 -25.94 -4.83
C ALA A 169 -1.01 -26.56 -6.07
N GLN A 170 -1.78 -25.79 -6.85
CA GLN A 170 -2.40 -26.26 -8.09
C GLN A 170 -1.39 -26.70 -9.15
N ASN A 171 -0.20 -26.09 -9.19
CA ASN A 171 0.83 -26.41 -10.17
C ASN A 171 1.79 -27.51 -9.69
N SER A 172 2.03 -27.58 -8.38
CA SER A 172 3.07 -28.44 -7.82
C SER A 172 2.58 -29.79 -7.34
N LEU A 173 1.29 -29.93 -6.97
CA LEU A 173 0.73 -31.13 -6.34
C LEU A 173 -0.22 -31.88 -7.31
N PRO A 174 0.26 -32.91 -8.01
CA PRO A 174 -0.57 -33.79 -8.83
C PRO A 174 -1.61 -34.53 -8.00
N ASP A 175 -2.83 -34.63 -8.52
CA ASP A 175 -3.93 -35.35 -7.85
C ASP A 175 -3.63 -36.85 -7.75
N GLU A 176 -2.88 -37.43 -8.69
CA GLU A 176 -2.52 -38.85 -8.72
C GLU A 176 -1.66 -39.25 -7.51
N LEU A 177 -0.80 -38.34 -7.03
CA LEU A 177 0.01 -38.56 -5.82
C LEU A 177 -0.85 -38.63 -4.56
N LEU A 178 -1.94 -37.85 -4.52
CA LEU A 178 -2.88 -37.88 -3.40
C LEU A 178 -3.74 -39.13 -3.44
N ASP A 179 -4.20 -39.55 -4.61
CA ASP A 179 -5.00 -40.76 -4.80
C ASP A 179 -4.20 -42.02 -4.49
N ALA A 180 -2.94 -42.10 -4.91
CA ALA A 180 -2.05 -43.20 -4.54
C ALA A 180 -1.90 -43.32 -3.01
N GLY A 181 -1.65 -42.20 -2.32
CA GLY A 181 -1.54 -42.23 -0.87
C GLY A 181 -2.87 -42.56 -0.16
N ARG A 182 -4.03 -42.22 -0.75
CA ARG A 182 -5.34 -42.65 -0.25
C ARG A 182 -5.54 -44.16 -0.40
N ILE A 183 -5.13 -44.73 -1.53
CA ILE A 183 -5.15 -46.19 -1.77
C ILE A 183 -4.26 -46.90 -0.74
N ASP A 184 -3.11 -46.31 -0.39
CA ASP A 184 -2.21 -46.79 0.68
C ASP A 184 -2.75 -46.55 2.11
N GLY A 185 -3.99 -46.08 2.25
CA GLY A 185 -4.66 -45.87 3.53
C GLY A 185 -4.20 -44.62 4.30
N ALA A 186 -3.50 -43.68 3.66
CA ALA A 186 -3.10 -42.44 4.31
C ALA A 186 -4.30 -41.47 4.46
N GLY A 187 -4.61 -41.10 5.70
CA GLY A 187 -5.58 -40.04 5.99
C GLY A 187 -5.06 -38.63 5.62
N PHE A 188 -5.96 -37.65 5.60
CA PHE A 188 -5.68 -36.27 5.17
C PHE A 188 -4.43 -35.66 5.84
N PHE A 189 -4.32 -35.75 7.17
CA PHE A 189 -3.20 -35.13 7.88
C PHE A 189 -1.85 -35.78 7.54
N ARG A 190 -1.85 -37.10 7.30
CA ARG A 190 -0.66 -37.83 6.88
C ARG A 190 -0.25 -37.37 5.48
N LEU A 191 -1.17 -37.38 4.52
CA LEU A 191 -0.96 -36.88 3.16
C LEU A 191 -0.44 -35.43 3.16
N TYR A 192 -1.06 -34.55 3.94
CA TYR A 192 -0.64 -33.17 4.07
C TYR A 192 0.80 -33.07 4.58
N ARG A 193 1.14 -33.75 5.69
CA ARG A 193 2.46 -33.61 6.31
C ARG A 193 3.57 -34.31 5.53
N THR A 194 3.30 -35.44 4.89
CA THR A 194 4.34 -36.26 4.24
C THR A 194 4.47 -36.00 2.74
N VAL A 195 3.42 -35.57 2.06
CA VAL A 195 3.41 -35.33 0.61
C VAL A 195 3.34 -33.83 0.31
N ALA A 196 2.27 -33.16 0.74
CA ALA A 196 2.02 -31.77 0.36
C ALA A 196 3.01 -30.78 0.99
N LEU A 197 3.24 -30.86 2.30
CA LEU A 197 4.06 -29.91 3.04
C LEU A 197 5.54 -29.89 2.57
N PRO A 198 6.22 -31.03 2.34
CA PRO A 198 7.56 -31.03 1.76
C PRO A 198 7.61 -30.39 0.37
N LEU A 199 6.58 -30.62 -0.45
CA LEU A 199 6.46 -30.09 -1.80
C LEU A 199 6.18 -28.58 -1.79
N PHE A 200 5.47 -28.08 -0.78
CA PHE A 200 5.18 -26.66 -0.61
C PHE A 200 6.31 -25.87 0.06
N ARG A 201 7.39 -26.52 0.53
CA ARG A 201 8.51 -25.84 1.19
C ARG A 201 9.10 -24.65 0.41
N PRO A 202 9.31 -24.71 -0.92
CA PRO A 202 9.83 -23.58 -1.69
C PRO A 202 8.86 -22.40 -1.71
N ALA A 203 7.56 -22.68 -1.87
CA ALA A 203 6.50 -21.67 -1.84
C ALA A 203 6.40 -20.99 -0.47
N LEU A 204 6.47 -21.78 0.60
CA LEU A 204 6.47 -21.28 1.98
C LEU A 204 7.73 -20.46 2.29
N ALA A 205 8.89 -20.87 1.78
CA ALA A 205 10.12 -20.11 1.92
C ALA A 205 10.03 -18.74 1.23
N PHE A 206 9.52 -18.70 -0.01
CA PHE A 206 9.23 -17.44 -0.70
C PHE A 206 8.26 -16.56 0.08
N LEU A 207 7.11 -17.12 0.48
CA LEU A 207 6.09 -16.36 1.20
C LEU A 207 6.63 -15.83 2.55
N GLY A 208 7.41 -16.63 3.26
CA GLY A 208 8.05 -16.25 4.52
C GLY A 208 9.04 -15.11 4.32
N ILE A 209 9.94 -15.22 3.34
CA ILE A 209 10.88 -14.13 3.00
C ILE A 209 10.11 -12.87 2.60
N PHE A 210 9.15 -12.98 1.68
CA PHE A 210 8.39 -11.85 1.16
C PHE A 210 7.63 -11.13 2.28
N THR A 211 6.94 -11.89 3.14
CA THR A 211 6.21 -11.35 4.28
C THR A 211 7.14 -10.72 5.30
N PHE A 212 8.27 -11.35 5.61
CA PHE A 212 9.25 -10.81 6.54
C PHE A 212 9.84 -9.50 6.04
N ILE A 213 10.26 -9.43 4.77
CA ILE A 213 10.77 -8.20 4.16
C ILE A 213 9.71 -7.10 4.24
N GLY A 214 8.45 -7.41 3.93
CA GLY A 214 7.35 -6.45 3.99
C GLY A 214 7.16 -5.88 5.39
N LEU A 215 7.10 -6.73 6.42
CA LEU A 215 6.92 -6.31 7.81
C LEU A 215 8.17 -5.64 8.39
N TRP A 216 9.36 -6.09 8.01
CA TRP A 216 10.63 -5.53 8.48
C TRP A 216 10.89 -4.13 7.92
N ASN A 217 10.44 -3.85 6.70
CA ASN A 217 10.52 -2.54 6.06
C ASN A 217 9.30 -1.67 6.35
N ASP A 218 8.31 -2.18 7.09
CA ASP A 218 7.15 -1.38 7.46
C ASP A 218 7.60 -0.24 8.39
N TYR A 219 7.17 0.95 8.03
CA TYR A 219 7.55 2.20 8.68
C TYR A 219 6.33 2.94 9.18
N ILE A 220 5.30 3.06 8.32
CA ILE A 220 4.14 3.90 8.59
C ILE A 220 3.34 3.38 9.77
N TRP A 221 2.97 2.09 9.76
CA TRP A 221 2.15 1.55 10.85
C TRP A 221 2.89 1.59 12.20
N PRO A 222 4.15 1.10 12.30
CA PRO A 222 5.05 1.33 13.43
C PRO A 222 5.10 2.76 13.95
N LEU A 223 5.34 3.74 13.07
CA LEU A 223 5.45 5.15 13.43
C LEU A 223 4.17 5.69 14.08
N ILE A 224 3.01 5.22 13.62
CA ILE A 224 1.71 5.67 14.11
C ILE A 224 1.39 5.06 15.48
N VAL A 225 1.65 3.77 15.65
CA VAL A 225 1.17 3.00 16.82
C VAL A 225 2.15 2.98 17.98
N MET A 226 3.45 3.16 17.72
CA MET A 226 4.48 3.15 18.77
C MET A 226 4.76 4.55 19.29
N ILE A 227 4.08 4.89 20.38
CA ILE A 227 4.13 6.20 21.04
C ILE A 227 5.38 6.35 21.91
N ASP A 228 5.91 5.24 22.43
CA ASP A 228 7.08 5.23 23.33
C ASP A 228 8.39 5.24 22.50
N PRO A 229 9.20 6.32 22.57
CA PRO A 229 10.43 6.45 21.79
C PRO A 229 11.46 5.35 22.05
N ASP A 230 11.44 4.75 23.24
CA ASP A 230 12.37 3.67 23.61
C ASP A 230 11.92 2.30 23.08
N LYS A 231 10.75 2.22 22.43
CA LYS A 231 10.14 0.98 21.93
C LYS A 231 9.80 1.01 20.45
N VAL A 232 10.41 1.90 19.68
CA VAL A 232 10.19 1.97 18.23
C VAL A 232 10.94 0.86 17.47
N THR A 233 10.50 0.56 16.25
CA THR A 233 11.22 -0.36 15.35
C THR A 233 12.49 0.28 14.83
N LEU A 234 13.42 -0.56 14.36
CA LEU A 234 14.67 -0.09 13.76
C LEU A 234 14.43 0.86 12.58
N GLN A 235 13.41 0.61 11.75
CA GLN A 235 13.08 1.48 10.62
C GLN A 235 12.67 2.88 11.07
N VAL A 236 11.85 2.96 12.12
CA VAL A 236 11.42 4.24 12.70
C VAL A 236 12.60 4.95 13.37
N ALA A 237 13.42 4.23 14.13
CA ALA A 237 14.62 4.78 14.74
C ALA A 237 15.61 5.33 13.69
N LEU A 238 15.79 4.63 12.56
CA LEU A 238 16.64 5.07 11.47
C LEU A 238 16.15 6.35 10.81
N ALA A 239 14.84 6.49 10.63
CA ALA A 239 14.25 7.72 10.10
C ALA A 239 14.55 8.92 11.02
N ASN A 240 14.55 8.72 12.34
CA ASN A 240 14.86 9.76 13.32
C ASN A 240 16.34 10.21 13.31
N LEU A 241 17.26 9.43 12.74
CA LEU A 241 18.67 9.81 12.59
C LEU A 241 18.90 10.85 11.48
N ASN A 242 17.97 11.00 10.55
CA ASN A 242 18.01 12.03 9.50
C ASN A 242 17.44 13.35 10.03
N MET A 243 18.25 14.13 10.74
CA MET A 243 17.86 15.45 11.28
C MET A 243 18.32 16.60 10.38
N LEU A 244 17.46 17.61 10.20
CA LEU A 244 17.64 18.71 9.23
C LEU A 244 18.93 19.55 9.41
N TYR A 245 19.52 19.60 10.60
CA TYR A 245 20.66 20.49 10.89
C TYR A 245 21.95 19.78 11.34
N ASN A 246 21.92 18.49 11.66
CA ASN A 246 23.08 17.74 12.17
C ASN A 246 22.92 16.22 11.91
N THR A 247 22.76 15.82 10.65
CA THR A 247 22.81 14.39 10.29
C THR A 247 24.24 13.88 10.41
N ASP A 248 24.47 12.96 11.35
CA ASP A 248 25.66 12.12 11.31
C ASP A 248 25.47 11.02 10.26
N TYR A 249 25.94 11.29 9.04
CA TYR A 249 25.85 10.33 7.94
C TYR A 249 26.57 9.01 8.24
N SER A 250 27.60 9.01 9.10
CA SER A 250 28.29 7.79 9.51
C SER A 250 27.35 6.91 10.31
N LEU A 251 26.61 7.51 11.24
CA LEU A 251 25.62 6.81 12.07
C LEU A 251 24.43 6.32 11.24
N VAL A 252 23.92 7.14 10.32
CA VAL A 252 22.83 6.75 9.40
C VAL A 252 23.24 5.58 8.52
N MET A 253 24.43 5.63 7.90
CA MET A 253 24.91 4.54 7.04
C MET A 253 25.19 3.26 7.83
N ALA A 254 25.75 3.37 9.04
CA ALA A 254 25.97 2.21 9.91
C ALA A 254 24.64 1.56 10.33
N GLY A 255 23.65 2.37 10.72
CA GLY A 255 22.31 1.89 11.04
C GLY A 255 21.60 1.25 9.85
N ALA A 256 21.71 1.85 8.66
CA ALA A 256 21.16 1.31 7.43
C ALA A 256 21.79 -0.06 7.11
N LEU A 257 23.12 -0.20 7.25
CA LEU A 257 23.80 -1.47 7.05
C LEU A 257 23.34 -2.54 8.05
N MET A 258 23.17 -2.17 9.33
CA MET A 258 22.61 -3.08 10.35
C MET A 258 21.18 -3.51 10.01
N SER A 259 20.35 -2.63 9.45
CA SER A 259 18.97 -2.95 9.09
C SER A 259 18.84 -4.01 7.99
N VAL A 260 19.88 -4.15 7.16
CA VAL A 260 19.91 -5.14 6.07
C VAL A 260 20.31 -6.53 6.58
N ILE A 261 21.02 -6.63 7.71
CA ILE A 261 21.52 -7.92 8.24
C ILE A 261 20.38 -8.94 8.46
N PRO A 262 19.27 -8.60 9.13
CA PRO A 262 18.18 -9.57 9.33
C PRO A 262 17.55 -10.02 8.01
N LEU A 263 17.46 -9.13 7.02
CA LEU A 263 16.96 -9.47 5.69
C LEU A 263 17.86 -10.51 5.00
N ILE A 264 19.18 -10.33 5.08
CA ILE A 264 20.15 -11.30 4.55
C ILE A 264 20.02 -12.64 5.26
N VAL A 265 19.92 -12.65 6.60
CA VAL A 265 19.80 -13.89 7.37
C VAL A 265 18.53 -14.67 6.96
N VAL A 266 17.39 -14.00 6.88
CA VAL A 266 16.12 -14.62 6.47
C VAL A 266 16.20 -15.10 5.02
N PHE A 267 16.78 -14.31 4.13
CA PHE A 267 17.02 -14.71 2.75
C PHE A 267 17.88 -15.97 2.67
N LEU A 268 19.00 -16.05 3.38
CA LEU A 268 19.89 -17.22 3.36
C LEU A 268 19.20 -18.49 3.89
N ILE A 269 18.34 -18.36 4.91
CA ILE A 269 17.55 -19.49 5.44
C ILE A 269 16.57 -19.99 4.37
N GLY A 270 15.84 -19.10 3.72
CA GLY A 270 14.88 -19.48 2.69
C GLY A 270 15.53 -19.90 1.36
N ALA A 271 16.65 -19.28 0.97
CA ALA A 271 17.41 -19.52 -0.27
C ALA A 271 17.74 -21.00 -0.49
N ARG A 272 18.03 -21.73 0.59
CA ARG A 272 18.33 -23.18 0.57
C ARG A 272 17.19 -24.04 0.02
N HIS A 273 15.96 -23.56 0.06
CA HIS A 273 14.79 -24.27 -0.44
C HIS A 273 14.63 -24.13 -1.96
N PHE A 274 15.10 -23.03 -2.56
CA PHE A 274 15.06 -22.81 -4.01
C PHE A 274 16.16 -23.59 -4.74
N LEU A 275 17.36 -23.63 -4.16
CA LEU A 275 18.53 -24.28 -4.78
C LEU A 275 18.37 -25.80 -4.91
N ARG A 276 17.59 -26.41 -4.03
CA ARG A 276 17.35 -27.86 -4.03
C ARG A 276 16.51 -28.31 -5.23
N ASP A 277 15.57 -27.49 -5.67
CA ASP A 277 14.70 -27.78 -6.82
C ASP A 277 15.41 -27.49 -8.16
N LEU A 278 16.22 -26.44 -8.22
CA LEU A 278 17.09 -26.15 -9.37
C LEU A 278 18.08 -27.30 -9.64
N ALA A 279 18.70 -27.84 -8.58
CA ALA A 279 19.58 -28.99 -8.68
C ALA A 279 18.83 -30.27 -9.12
N ALA A 280 17.60 -30.48 -8.63
CA ALA A 280 16.77 -31.63 -9.03
C ALA A 280 16.28 -31.53 -10.49
N GLY A 281 16.02 -30.32 -10.99
CA GLY A 281 15.67 -30.06 -12.39
C GLY A 281 16.85 -30.23 -13.36
N ALA A 282 18.06 -29.83 -12.94
CA ALA A 282 19.28 -30.00 -13.73
C ALA A 282 19.71 -31.46 -13.90
N MET A 283 19.38 -32.35 -12.94
CA MET A 283 19.64 -33.80 -13.07
C MET A 283 18.59 -34.55 -13.89
N LYS A 284 17.49 -33.89 -14.29
CA LYS A 284 16.44 -34.45 -15.16
C LYS A 284 16.60 -34.05 -16.65
N MET A 285 17.66 -33.32 -16.99
CA MET A 285 18.02 -32.97 -18.38
C MET A 285 19.11 -33.89 -18.92
#